data_AF-A0A4Y8Q3Z1-F1
#
_entry.id   AF-A0A4Y8Q3Z1-F1
#
_cell.length_a   1.000
_cell.length_b   1.000
_cell.length_c   1.000
_cell.angle_alpha   90.00
_cell.angle_beta   90.00
_cell.angle_gamma   90.00
#
_symmetry.space_group_name_H-M   'P 1'
#
loop_
_entity.id
_entity.type
_entity.pdbx_description
1 polymer ?
#
loop_
_entity_poly.entity_id
_entity_poly.type
_entity_poly.pdbx_seq_one_letter_code
_entity_poly.pdbx_strand_id
1 'polypeptide(L)' 'MNVKLRIVWIIPLLFLSFVDIGLFVFILIQKEGLNQIGMFTPFALLWLLFTCVIIFGFVKYFSWIRSQKI' A
#
# COMPACT_ATOMS: atom_id res chain seq x y z
N MET A 1 1.02 16.44 21.85
CA MET A 1 0.99 14.97 21.61
C MET A 1 2.40 14.44 21.41
N ASN A 2 2.79 13.40 22.16
CA ASN A 2 4.17 12.91 22.20
C ASN A 2 4.59 12.32 20.82
N VAL A 3 5.77 12.67 20.30
CA VAL A 3 6.23 12.25 18.96
C VAL A 3 6.23 10.73 18.81
N LYS A 4 6.54 10.00 19.88
CA LYS A 4 6.49 8.54 19.94
C LYS A 4 5.11 7.98 19.61
N LEU A 5 4.04 8.61 20.10
CA LEU A 5 2.66 8.19 19.81
C LEU A 5 2.27 8.44 18.34
N ARG A 6 2.86 9.45 17.68
CA ARG A 6 2.60 9.71 16.25
C ARG A 6 3.23 8.67 15.34
N ILE A 7 4.40 8.15 15.73
CA ILE A 7 5.10 7.11 14.98
C ILE A 7 4.29 5.81 14.94
N VAL A 8 3.58 5.48 16.03
CA VAL A 8 2.70 4.29 16.10
C VAL A 8 1.62 4.30 15.01
N TRP A 9 1.16 5.46 14.56
CA TRP A 9 0.13 5.56 13.50
C TRP A 9 0.62 5.16 12.10
N ILE A 10 1.92 4.90 11.91
CA ILE A 10 2.43 4.32 10.66
C ILE A 10 2.13 2.83 10.53
N ILE A 11 1.84 2.14 11.65
CA ILE A 11 1.68 0.69 11.70
C ILE A 11 0.61 0.19 10.70
N PRO A 12 -0.61 0.76 10.64
CA PRO A 12 -1.61 0.31 9.67
C PRO A 12 -1.13 0.46 8.22
N LEU A 13 -0.35 1.50 7.93
CA LEU A 13 0.19 1.76 6.60
C LEU A 13 1.27 0.74 6.23
N LEU A 14 2.11 0.34 7.19
CA LEU A 14 3.08 -0.74 7.00
C LEU A 14 2.40 -2.09 6.76
N PHE A 15 1.35 -2.42 7.52
CA PHE A 15 0.55 -3.63 7.27
C PHE A 15 -0.07 -3.62 5.88
N LEU A 16 -0.61 -2.48 5.44
CA LEU A 16 -1.17 -2.34 4.10
C LEU A 16 -0.10 -2.54 3.01
N SER A 17 1.12 -2.04 3.22
CA SER A 17 2.26 -2.31 2.33
C SER A 17 2.60 -3.80 2.23
N PHE A 18 2.56 -4.55 3.34
CA PHE A 18 2.81 -5.99 3.29
C PHE A 18 1.72 -6.73 2.50
N VAL A 19 0.46 -6.32 2.63
CA VAL A 19 -0.64 -6.88 1.84
C VAL A 19 -0.47 -6.58 0.36
N ASP A 20 -0.08 -5.36 -0.01
CA ASP A 20 0.17 -4.96 -1.40
C ASP A 20 1.34 -5.75 -2.03
N ILE A 21 2.42 -5.95 -1.28
CA ILE A 21 3.54 -6.82 -1.70
C ILE A 21 3.05 -8.26 -1.89
N GLY A 22 2.24 -8.77 -0.97
CA GLY A 22 1.66 -10.11 -1.08
C GLY A 22 0.77 -10.26 -2.32
N LEU A 23 -0.06 -9.26 -2.61
CA LEU A 23 -0.89 -9.20 -3.81
C LEU A 23 -0.03 -9.18 -5.08
N PHE A 24 1.04 -8.38 -5.10
CA PHE A 24 1.97 -8.33 -6.23
C PHE A 24 2.62 -9.69 -6.49
N VAL A 25 3.15 -10.32 -5.43
CA VAL A 25 3.76 -11.66 -5.53
C VAL A 25 2.74 -12.69 -6.01
N PHE A 26 1.50 -12.65 -5.51
CA PHE A 26 0.42 -13.52 -5.98
C PHE A 26 0.17 -13.37 -7.48
N ILE A 27 0.07 -12.13 -7.98
CA ILE A 27 -0.14 -11.85 -9.41
C ILE A 27 1.00 -12.39 -10.26
N LEU A 28 2.25 -12.27 -9.79
CA LEU A 28 3.42 -12.78 -10.51
C LEU A 28 3.46 -14.31 -10.55
N ILE A 29 3.20 -14.97 -9.42
CA ILE A 29 3.19 -16.44 -9.32
C ILE A 29 2.05 -17.03 -10.16
N GLN A 30 0.86 -16.43 -10.10
CA GLN A 30 -0.34 -16.94 -10.78
C GLN A 30 -0.60 -16.28 -12.13
N LYS A 31 0.41 -15.63 -12.72
CA LYS A 31 0.27 -14.84 -13.95
C LYS A 31 -0.42 -15.63 -15.07
N GLU A 32 0.02 -16.87 -15.31
CA GLU A 32 -0.52 -17.70 -16.39
C GLU A 32 -1.98 -18.09 -16.13
N GLY A 33 -2.29 -18.54 -14.91
CA GLY A 33 -3.66 -18.88 -14.51
C GLY A 33 -4.60 -17.67 -14.59
N LEU A 34 -4.16 -16.51 -14.11
CA LEU A 34 -4.90 -15.25 -14.20
C LEU A 34 -5.12 -14.80 -15.65
N ASN A 35 -4.14 -15.02 -16.54
CA ASN A 35 -4.28 -14.66 -17.94
C ASN A 35 -5.25 -15.60 -18.68
N GLN A 36 -5.23 -16.91 -18.36
CA GLN A 36 -6.16 -17.89 -18.93
C GLN A 36 -7.63 -17.58 -18.61
N ILE A 37 -7.90 -17.05 -17.42
CA ILE A 37 -9.26 -16.65 -17.00
C ILE A 37 -9.57 -15.17 -17.29
N GLY A 38 -8.68 -14.45 -17.99
CA GLY A 38 -8.87 -13.02 -18.33
C GLY A 38 -8.84 -12.06 -17.13
N MET A 39 -8.35 -12.49 -15.96
CA MET A 39 -8.34 -11.73 -14.71
C MET A 39 -7.00 -11.05 -14.42
N PHE A 40 -5.98 -11.24 -15.25
CA PHE A 40 -4.67 -10.61 -15.04
C PHE A 40 -4.76 -9.08 -14.97
N THR A 41 -5.41 -8.44 -15.96
CA THR A 41 -5.54 -6.97 -16.03
C THR A 41 -6.31 -6.38 -14.84
N PRO A 42 -7.49 -6.91 -14.44
CA PRO A 42 -8.17 -6.45 -13.23
C PRO A 42 -7.32 -6.52 -11.97
N PHE A 43 -6.60 -7.62 -11.76
CA PHE A 43 -5.74 -7.78 -10.59
C PHE A 43 -4.53 -6.83 -10.63
N ALA A 44 -3.92 -6.63 -11.80
CA ALA A 44 -2.84 -5.67 -11.97
C ALA A 44 -3.29 -4.23 -11.70
N LEU A 45 -4.48 -3.85 -12.16
CA LEU A 45 -5.08 -2.55 -11.87
C LEU A 45 -5.41 -2.38 -10.39
N LEU A 46 -5.95 -3.42 -9.74
CA LEU A 46 -6.23 -3.41 -8.31
C LEU A 46 -4.95 -3.18 -7.50
N TRP A 47 -3.88 -3.90 -7.82
CA TRP A 47 -2.57 -3.69 -7.21
C TRP A 47 -2.07 -2.26 -7.41
N LEU A 48 -2.11 -1.74 -8.64
CA LEU A 48 -1.70 -0.36 -8.93
C LEU A 48 -2.50 0.67 -8.12
N LEU A 49 -3.82 0.50 -8.01
CA LEU A 49 -4.66 1.38 -7.20
C LEU A 49 -4.31 1.29 -5.71
N PHE A 50 -4.07 0.08 -5.19
CA PHE A 50 -3.61 -0.12 -3.82
C PHE A 50 -2.27 0.57 -3.57
N THR A 51 -1.30 0.41 -4.46
CA THR A 51 0.00 1.08 -4.40
C THR A 51 -0.18 2.60 -4.36
N CYS A 52 -1.05 3.18 -5.20
CA CYS A 52 -1.36 4.61 -5.18
C CYS A 52 -1.94 5.08 -3.83
N VAL A 53 -2.88 4.32 -3.25
CA VAL A 53 -3.46 4.62 -1.92
C VAL A 53 -2.40 4.60 -0.83
N ILE A 54 -1.49 3.62 -0.87
CA ILE A 54 -0.39 3.50 0.09
C ILE A 54 0.56 4.70 -0.03
N ILE A 55 0.99 5.06 -1.25
CA ILE A 55 1.84 6.22 -1.50
C ILE A 55 1.17 7.50 -0.97
N PHE A 56 -0.11 7.71 -1.29
CA PHE A 56 -0.85 8.86 -0.78
C PHE A 56 -0.94 8.87 0.75
N GLY A 57 -1.14 7.71 1.36
CA GLY A 57 -1.09 7.51 2.81
C GLY A 57 0.25 7.95 3.41
N PHE A 58 1.37 7.54 2.80
CA PHE A 58 2.70 7.97 3.25
C PHE A 58 2.87 9.49 3.10
N VAL A 59 2.50 10.06 1.96
CA VAL A 59 2.61 11.52 1.71
C VAL A 59 1.81 12.30 2.76
N LYS A 60 0.56 11.90 3.03
CA LYS A 60 -0.29 12.53 4.05
C LYS A 60 0.29 12.36 5.46
N TYR A 61 0.79 11.17 5.78
CA TYR A 61 1.40 10.88 7.07
C TYR A 61 2.67 11.73 7.32
N PHE A 62 3.58 11.79 6.35
CA PHE A 62 4.78 12.63 6.42
C PHE A 62 4.42 14.11 6.48
N SER A 63 3.44 14.56 5.70
CA SER A 63 2.93 15.94 5.76
C SER A 63 2.36 16.27 7.14
N TRP A 64 1.58 15.37 7.74
CA TRP A 64 1.03 15.55 9.09
C TRP A 64 2.13 15.63 10.17
N ILE A 65 3.15 14.77 10.10
CA ILE A 65 4.29 14.85 11.00
C ILE A 65 5.06 16.16 10.82
N ARG A 66 5.28 16.59 9.58
CA ARG A 66 6.05 17.79 9.25
C ARG A 66 5.32 19.08 9.59
N SER A 67 4.02 19.14 9.35
CA SER A 67 3.15 20.30 9.66
C SER A 67 3.02 20.56 11.16
N GLN A 68 3.33 19.57 11.99
CA GLN A 68 3.24 19.64 13.45
C GLN A 68 4.62 19.81 14.11
N LYS A 69 5.67 20.12 13.31
CA LYS A 69 6.96 20.62 13.79
C LYS A 69 6.96 22.15 13.98
N ILE A 70 5.79 22.77 14.02
CA ILE A 70 5.57 24.16 14.45
C ILE A 70 4.90 24.10 15.83
#